data_AF-X1LIT2-F1
#
_entry.id   AF-X1LIT2-F1
#
_cell.length_a   1.000
_cell.length_b   1.000
_cell.length_c   1.000
_cell.angle_alpha   90.00
_cell.angle_beta   90.00
_cell.angle_gamma   90.00
#
_symmetry.space_group_name_H-M   'P 1'
#
loop_
_entity.id
_entity.type
_entity.pdbx_description
1 polymer ?
#
loop_
_entity_poly.entity_id
_entity_poly.type
_entity_poly.pdbx_seq_one_letter_code
_entity_poly.pdbx_strand_id
1 'polypeptide(L)'
;WLIYFFCIVGQLEKNKIQRMCKKLMFKQKTMDKINYIHLNLDSITEFISQKNRLLPSSIYVKLKDVLNEVLFLVVMESKSDNSKDRIISFLKNYKKESLYISGKDLIKLSIKPGPIYSHILNRLLYAQLDGEVKNKEDEIRFVKNYLEERDKR
;
A
#
# COMPACT_ATOMS: atom_id res chain seq x y z
N TRP A 1 10.97 -11.55 -14.75
CA TRP A 1 10.49 -11.94 -16.09
C TRP A 1 9.14 -11.30 -16.43
N LEU A 2 8.14 -11.26 -15.54
CA LEU A 2 6.85 -10.60 -15.81
C LEU A 2 6.99 -9.12 -16.19
N ILE A 3 7.84 -8.36 -15.49
CA ILE A 3 8.10 -6.94 -15.83
C ILE A 3 8.60 -6.84 -17.29
N TYR A 4 9.62 -7.62 -17.67
CA TYR A 4 10.13 -7.66 -19.04
C TYR A 4 9.06 -8.06 -20.07
N PHE A 5 8.24 -9.05 -19.73
CA PHE A 5 7.11 -9.45 -20.58
C PHE A 5 6.19 -8.25 -20.83
N PHE A 6 5.79 -7.53 -19.78
CA PHE A 6 4.98 -6.32 -19.89
C PHE A 6 5.67 -5.18 -20.64
N CYS A 7 6.99 -5.01 -20.53
CA CYS A 7 7.70 -4.02 -21.36
C CYS A 7 7.61 -4.35 -22.87
N ILE A 8 7.57 -5.63 -23.23
CA ILE A 8 7.43 -6.07 -24.62
C ILE A 8 5.97 -5.97 -25.10
N VAL A 9 5.02 -6.29 -24.22
CA VAL A 9 3.60 -6.42 -24.60
C VAL A 9 2.72 -5.25 -24.22
N GLY A 10 3.25 -4.26 -23.49
CA GLY A 10 2.47 -3.21 -22.83
C GLY A 10 1.65 -2.33 -23.79
N GLN A 11 2.02 -2.30 -25.07
CA GLN A 11 1.28 -1.58 -26.11
C GLN A 11 0.15 -2.41 -26.75
N LEU A 12 0.02 -3.68 -26.39
CA LEU A 12 -1.00 -4.57 -26.93
C LEU A 12 -2.28 -4.49 -26.09
N GLU A 13 -3.42 -4.56 -26.77
CA GLU A 13 -4.71 -4.69 -26.09
C GLU A 13 -4.78 -5.97 -25.24
N LYS A 14 -5.51 -5.90 -24.12
CA LYS A 14 -5.75 -7.02 -23.19
C LYS A 14 -6.11 -8.34 -23.91
N ASN A 15 -6.98 -8.27 -24.92
CA ASN A 15 -7.40 -9.45 -25.70
C ASN A 15 -6.23 -10.09 -26.46
N LYS A 16 -5.33 -9.29 -27.02
CA LYS A 16 -4.13 -9.76 -27.72
C LYS A 16 -3.14 -10.40 -26.74
N ILE A 17 -2.95 -9.79 -25.57
CA ILE A 17 -2.09 -10.32 -24.51
C ILE A 17 -2.60 -11.67 -24.01
N GLN A 18 -3.90 -11.78 -23.72
CA GLN A 18 -4.50 -13.05 -23.28
C GLN A 18 -4.36 -14.17 -24.33
N ARG A 19 -4.57 -13.86 -25.61
CA ARG A 19 -4.35 -14.83 -26.71
C ARG A 19 -2.89 -15.26 -26.77
N MET A 20 -1.96 -14.34 -26.58
CA MET A 20 -0.53 -14.64 -26.59
C MET A 20 -0.12 -15.49 -25.38
N CYS A 21 -0.61 -15.18 -24.18
CA CYS A 21 -0.34 -15.98 -22.99
C CYS A 21 -0.90 -17.41 -23.10
N LYS A 22 -2.04 -17.60 -23.77
CA LYS A 22 -2.57 -18.93 -24.11
C LYS A 22 -1.66 -19.67 -25.09
N LYS A 23 -1.18 -19.00 -26.15
CA LYS A 23 -0.24 -19.57 -27.12
C LYS A 23 1.10 -19.96 -26.48
N LEU A 24 1.58 -19.16 -25.52
CA LEU A 24 2.80 -19.42 -24.75
C LEU A 24 2.60 -20.43 -23.61
N MET A 25 1.39 -21.01 -23.48
CA MET A 25 1.06 -22.03 -22.48
C MET A 25 1.36 -21.60 -21.03
N PHE A 26 1.11 -20.33 -20.70
CA PHE A 26 1.31 -19.84 -19.33
C PHE A 26 0.35 -20.53 -18.34
N LYS A 27 0.88 -20.88 -17.16
CA LYS A 27 0.09 -21.44 -16.05
C LYS A 27 -0.98 -20.44 -15.59
N GLN A 28 -2.09 -20.95 -15.06
CA GLN A 28 -3.21 -20.11 -14.58
C GLN A 28 -2.77 -19.04 -13.57
N LYS A 29 -1.91 -19.38 -12.60
CA LYS A 29 -1.35 -18.39 -11.64
C LYS A 29 -0.69 -17.19 -12.33
N THR A 30 -0.03 -17.40 -13.46
CA THR A 30 0.58 -16.32 -14.24
C THR A 30 -0.49 -15.49 -14.94
N MET A 31 -1.52 -16.14 -15.51
CA MET A 31 -2.66 -15.46 -16.12
C MET A 31 -3.37 -14.55 -15.12
N ASP A 32 -3.57 -15.03 -13.89
CA ASP A 32 -4.22 -14.27 -12.82
C ASP A 32 -3.40 -13.01 -12.46
N LYS A 33 -2.07 -13.15 -12.35
CA LYS A 33 -1.17 -12.00 -12.15
C LYS A 33 -1.24 -11.00 -13.29
N ILE A 34 -1.21 -11.46 -14.54
CA ILE A 34 -1.28 -10.59 -15.73
C ILE A 34 -2.61 -9.83 -15.74
N ASN A 35 -3.72 -10.52 -15.48
CA ASN A 35 -5.03 -9.88 -15.39
C ASN A 35 -5.10 -8.87 -14.24
N TYR A 36 -4.55 -9.20 -13.07
CA TYR A 36 -4.47 -8.27 -11.94
C TYR A 36 -3.68 -7.01 -12.30
N ILE A 37 -2.52 -7.17 -12.97
CA ILE A 37 -1.71 -6.03 -13.41
C ILE A 37 -2.52 -5.14 -14.34
N HIS A 38 -3.15 -5.69 -15.38
CA HIS A 38 -3.97 -4.92 -16.31
C HIS A 38 -5.14 -4.18 -15.65
N LEU A 39 -5.77 -4.76 -14.63
CA LEU A 39 -6.91 -4.13 -13.95
C LEU A 39 -6.50 -2.99 -13.03
N ASN A 40 -5.29 -3.04 -12.47
CA ASN A 40 -4.84 -2.09 -11.45
C ASN A 40 -3.87 -1.04 -11.97
N LEU A 41 -3.18 -1.28 -13.09
CA LEU A 41 -2.12 -0.40 -13.60
C LEU A 41 -2.60 1.04 -13.77
N ASP A 42 -3.67 1.24 -14.54
CA ASP A 42 -4.22 2.58 -14.81
C ASP A 42 -4.69 3.27 -13.53
N SER A 43 -5.44 2.57 -12.66
CA SER A 43 -5.95 3.13 -11.40
C SER A 43 -4.83 3.57 -10.46
N ILE A 44 -3.74 2.80 -10.37
CA ILE A 44 -2.60 3.16 -9.53
C ILE A 44 -1.80 4.30 -10.15
N THR A 45 -1.60 4.28 -11.47
CA THR A 45 -0.93 5.37 -12.20
C THR A 45 -1.67 6.69 -12.02
N GLU A 46 -2.99 6.70 -12.18
CA GLU A 46 -3.84 7.89 -11.98
C GLU A 46 -3.75 8.41 -10.55
N PHE A 47 -3.88 7.52 -9.55
CA PHE A 47 -3.79 7.90 -8.14
C PHE A 47 -2.45 8.54 -7.80
N ILE A 48 -1.33 7.94 -8.23
CA ILE A 48 0.01 8.42 -7.92
C ILE A 48 0.37 9.67 -8.73
N SER A 49 -0.25 9.88 -9.90
CA SER A 49 -0.05 11.04 -10.77
C SER A 49 -0.83 12.29 -10.37
N GLN A 50 -1.64 12.21 -9.31
CA GLN A 50 -2.38 13.36 -8.80
C GLN A 50 -1.44 14.52 -8.42
N LYS A 51 -1.76 15.73 -8.90
CA LYS A 51 -0.97 16.95 -8.63
C LYS A 51 -0.96 17.34 -7.16
N ASN A 52 -2.04 17.04 -6.44
CA ASN A 52 -2.17 17.37 -5.03
C ASN A 52 -1.19 16.56 -4.17
N ARG A 53 -0.81 17.12 -3.02
CA ARG A 53 0.00 16.40 -2.02
C ARG A 53 -0.84 15.26 -1.44
N LEU A 54 -0.35 14.04 -1.59
CA LEU A 54 -0.95 12.86 -0.97
C LEU A 54 -0.35 12.64 0.41
N LEU A 55 -1.19 12.25 1.37
CA LEU A 55 -0.72 11.83 2.68
C LEU A 55 -0.01 10.47 2.58
N PRO A 56 1.11 10.27 3.30
CA PRO A 56 1.77 8.97 3.41
C PRO A 56 0.84 7.81 3.76
N SER A 57 -0.09 8.02 4.70
CA SER A 57 -1.10 7.03 5.09
C SER A 57 -2.01 6.63 3.93
N SER A 58 -2.44 7.60 3.12
CA SER A 58 -3.28 7.38 1.95
C SER A 58 -2.55 6.57 0.87
N ILE A 59 -1.26 6.87 0.65
CA ILE A 59 -0.40 6.08 -0.24
C ILE A 59 -0.26 4.65 0.29
N TYR A 60 0.02 4.50 1.60
CA TYR A 60 0.15 3.18 2.21
C TYR A 60 -1.12 2.33 2.06
N VAL A 61 -2.29 2.89 2.38
CA VAL A 61 -3.57 2.18 2.27
C VAL A 61 -3.83 1.73 0.83
N LYS A 62 -3.53 2.57 -0.16
CA LYS A 62 -3.75 2.24 -1.57
C LYS A 62 -2.74 1.21 -2.10
N LEU A 63 -1.49 1.23 -1.62
CA LEU A 63 -0.40 0.42 -2.19
C LEU A 63 -0.03 -0.84 -1.39
N LYS A 64 -0.42 -0.97 -0.12
CA LYS A 64 0.00 -2.08 0.76
C LYS A 64 -0.31 -3.48 0.19
N ASP A 65 -1.45 -3.63 -0.47
CA ASP A 65 -1.94 -4.90 -1.03
C ASP A 65 -1.64 -5.04 -2.53
N VAL A 66 -0.97 -4.04 -3.13
CA VAL A 66 -0.65 -4.04 -4.56
C VAL A 66 0.59 -4.89 -4.82
N LEU A 67 0.52 -5.73 -5.86
CA LEU A 67 1.66 -6.52 -6.31
C LEU A 67 2.85 -5.62 -6.65
N ASN A 68 4.05 -6.01 -6.21
CA ASN A 68 5.28 -5.27 -6.50
C ASN A 68 5.48 -5.08 -8.01
N GLU A 69 5.11 -6.07 -8.84
CA GLU A 69 5.17 -5.98 -10.30
C GLU A 69 4.39 -4.77 -10.85
N VAL A 70 3.21 -4.45 -10.30
CA VAL A 70 2.43 -3.27 -10.68
C VAL A 70 3.18 -2.00 -10.28
N LEU A 71 3.68 -1.92 -9.04
CA LEU A 71 4.40 -0.75 -8.55
C LEU A 71 5.62 -0.43 -9.42
N PHE A 72 6.37 -1.45 -9.83
CA PHE A 72 7.51 -1.28 -10.73
C PHE A 72 7.10 -0.79 -12.12
N LEU A 73 6.03 -1.37 -12.70
CA LEU A 73 5.52 -0.92 -14.01
C LEU A 73 5.08 0.55 -13.96
N VAL A 74 4.37 0.97 -12.91
CA VAL A 74 3.95 2.37 -12.72
C VAL A 74 5.16 3.30 -12.63
N VAL A 75 6.22 2.92 -11.91
CA VAL A 75 7.47 3.71 -11.84
C VAL A 75 8.12 3.85 -13.22
N MET A 76 8.11 2.79 -14.02
CA MET A 76 8.69 2.80 -15.38
C MET A 76 7.88 3.64 -16.36
N GLU A 77 6.55 3.61 -16.28
CA GLU A 77 5.66 4.38 -17.15
C GLU A 77 5.51 5.86 -16.72
N SER A 78 5.76 6.15 -15.44
CA SER A 78 5.62 7.49 -14.90
C SER A 78 6.61 8.47 -15.52
N LYS A 79 6.07 9.56 -16.08
CA LYS A 79 6.86 10.69 -16.61
C LYS A 79 7.22 11.72 -15.53
N SER A 80 6.52 11.73 -14.40
CA SER A 80 6.76 12.71 -13.34
C SER A 80 7.65 12.11 -12.24
N ASP A 81 8.62 12.90 -11.77
CA ASP A 81 9.52 12.47 -10.70
C ASP A 81 8.79 12.38 -9.36
N ASN A 82 7.83 13.27 -9.09
CA ASN A 82 6.97 13.21 -7.90
C ASN A 82 6.20 11.88 -7.79
N SER A 83 5.68 11.35 -8.90
CA SER A 83 5.01 10.04 -8.92
C SER A 83 5.97 8.89 -8.62
N LYS A 84 7.20 8.93 -9.16
CA LYS A 84 8.23 7.93 -8.87
C LYS A 84 8.62 8.00 -7.40
N ASP A 85 8.87 9.20 -6.88
CA ASP A 85 9.27 9.44 -5.50
C ASP A 85 8.24 8.95 -4.49
N ARG A 86 6.94 9.06 -4.79
CA ARG A 86 5.86 8.51 -3.96
C ARG A 86 5.96 6.98 -3.82
N ILE A 87 6.17 6.28 -4.93
CA ILE A 87 6.28 4.81 -4.92
C ILE A 87 7.59 4.37 -4.28
N ILE A 88 8.69 5.07 -4.56
CA ILE A 88 10.00 4.79 -3.95
C ILE A 88 9.93 5.00 -2.44
N SER A 89 9.33 6.10 -1.98
CA SER A 89 9.10 6.39 -0.55
C SER A 89 8.26 5.31 0.11
N PHE A 90 7.20 4.83 -0.56
CA PHE A 90 6.39 3.73 -0.07
C PHE A 90 7.20 2.43 0.09
N LEU A 91 7.96 2.04 -0.94
CA LEU A 91 8.76 0.80 -0.93
C LEU A 91 9.91 0.84 0.08
N LYS A 92 10.53 2.00 0.29
CA LYS A 92 11.66 2.18 1.21
C LYS A 92 11.23 2.36 2.65
N ASN A 93 10.23 3.23 2.89
CA ASN A 93 9.88 3.72 4.21
C ASN A 93 8.57 3.06 4.68
N TYR A 94 7.46 3.36 4.01
CA TYR A 94 6.12 3.02 4.54
C TYR A 94 5.86 1.52 4.67
N LYS A 95 6.39 0.71 3.74
CA LYS A 95 6.22 -0.74 3.77
C LYS A 95 7.02 -1.43 4.89
N LYS A 96 8.02 -0.75 5.45
CA LYS A 96 8.91 -1.27 6.50
C LYS A 96 8.64 -0.68 7.88
N GLU A 97 7.81 0.35 7.95
CA GLU A 97 7.48 1.00 9.23
C GLU A 97 6.76 0.03 10.16
N SER A 98 7.25 -0.02 11.40
CA SER A 98 6.67 -0.77 12.49
C SER A 98 6.41 0.17 13.65
N LEU A 99 5.32 -0.06 14.36
CA LEU A 99 4.97 0.64 15.58
C LEU A 99 5.93 0.28 16.73
N TYR A 100 6.17 1.21 17.64
CA TYR A 100 6.93 0.95 18.88
C TYR A 100 6.11 0.16 19.90
N ILE A 101 4.79 0.33 19.89
CA ILE A 101 3.85 -0.44 20.70
C ILE A 101 3.32 -1.63 19.91
N SER A 102 3.16 -2.73 20.64
CA SER A 102 2.57 -3.96 20.12
C SER A 102 1.23 -4.25 20.79
N GLY A 103 0.52 -5.28 20.32
CA GLY A 103 -0.66 -5.78 21.03
C GLY A 103 -0.38 -6.15 22.49
N LYS A 104 0.86 -6.54 22.85
CA LYS A 104 1.24 -6.81 24.24
C LYS A 104 1.21 -5.56 25.11
N ASP A 105 1.54 -4.40 24.54
CA ASP A 105 1.52 -3.13 25.26
C ASP A 105 0.09 -2.61 25.41
N LEU A 106 -0.80 -2.91 24.45
CA LEU A 106 -2.24 -2.67 24.59
C LEU A 106 -2.85 -3.46 25.77
N ILE A 107 -2.39 -4.69 26.01
CA ILE A 107 -2.81 -5.47 27.19
C ILE A 107 -2.39 -4.77 28.49
N LYS A 108 -1.15 -4.25 28.56
CA LYS A 108 -0.66 -3.49 29.73
C LYS A 108 -1.45 -2.20 29.97
N LEU A 109 -2.00 -1.62 28.90
CA LEU A 109 -2.92 -0.49 28.95
C LEU A 109 -4.37 -0.90 29.33
N SER A 110 -4.57 -2.14 29.79
CA SER A 110 -5.87 -2.69 30.22
C SER A 110 -6.93 -2.74 29.11
N ILE A 111 -6.52 -2.78 27.84
CA ILE A 111 -7.44 -2.88 26.70
C ILE A 111 -7.77 -4.36 26.47
N LYS A 112 -9.06 -4.70 26.41
CA LYS A 112 -9.48 -6.09 26.15
C LYS A 112 -9.11 -6.53 24.73
N PRO A 113 -8.50 -7.72 24.55
CA PRO A 113 -8.13 -8.21 23.22
C PRO A 113 -9.37 -8.40 22.34
N GLY A 114 -9.24 -8.03 21.07
CA GLY A 114 -10.32 -8.17 20.08
C GLY A 114 -10.07 -7.34 18.81
N PRO A 115 -11.08 -7.20 17.93
CA PRO A 115 -10.97 -6.42 16.69
C PRO A 115 -10.52 -4.97 16.89
N ILE A 116 -10.77 -4.43 18.09
CA ILE A 116 -10.32 -3.09 18.50
C ILE A 116 -8.80 -2.93 18.41
N TYR A 117 -8.01 -3.99 18.64
CA TYR A 117 -6.55 -3.91 18.56
C TYR A 117 -6.10 -3.58 17.15
N SER A 118 -6.63 -4.29 16.14
CA SER A 118 -6.30 -4.01 14.75
C SER A 118 -6.72 -2.60 14.37
N HIS A 119 -7.86 -2.11 14.87
CA HIS A 119 -8.31 -0.76 14.60
C HIS A 119 -7.39 0.32 15.19
N ILE A 120 -6.97 0.15 16.44
CA ILE A 120 -6.03 1.05 17.12
C ILE A 120 -4.68 1.03 16.41
N LEU A 121 -4.12 -0.15 16.16
CA LEU A 121 -2.80 -0.29 15.53
C LEU A 121 -2.81 0.27 14.10
N ASN A 122 -3.86 0.04 13.31
CA ASN A 122 -3.97 0.63 11.97
C ASN A 122 -4.06 2.16 12.03
N ARG A 123 -4.87 2.71 12.95
CA ARG A 123 -4.98 4.18 13.12
C ARG A 123 -3.66 4.79 13.56
N LEU A 124 -2.98 4.15 14.49
CA LEU A 124 -1.68 4.58 14.96
C LEU A 124 -0.63 4.54 13.85
N LEU A 125 -0.61 3.49 13.04
CA LEU A 125 0.28 3.38 11.89
C LEU A 125 0.04 4.52 10.90
N TYR A 126 -1.22 4.89 10.64
CA TYR A 126 -1.54 6.02 9.77
C TYR A 126 -1.06 7.34 10.35
N ALA A 127 -1.29 7.58 11.63
CA ALA A 127 -0.81 8.78 12.33
C ALA A 127 0.73 8.87 12.33
N GLN A 128 1.43 7.75 12.52
CA GLN A 128 2.89 7.69 12.43
C GLN A 128 3.38 8.00 11.01
N LEU A 129 2.79 7.36 9.99
CA LEU A 129 3.15 7.61 8.59
C LEU A 129 2.93 9.07 8.19
N ASP A 130 1.88 9.70 8.70
CA ASP A 130 1.57 11.12 8.46
C ASP A 130 2.42 12.07 9.32
N GLY A 131 3.25 11.55 10.21
CA GLY A 131 4.20 12.30 11.04
C GLY A 131 3.61 12.90 12.31
N GLU A 132 2.38 12.52 12.68
CA GLU A 132 1.70 12.96 13.91
C GLU A 132 2.28 12.30 15.16
N VAL A 133 2.89 11.12 14.99
CA VAL A 133 3.45 10.29 16.06
C VAL A 133 4.88 9.90 15.70
N LYS A 134 5.84 10.16 16.59
CA LYS A 134 7.28 9.99 16.27
C LYS A 134 8.05 9.12 17.25
N ASN A 135 7.49 8.85 18.41
CA ASN A 135 8.14 8.10 19.48
C ASN A 135 7.10 7.28 20.25
N LYS A 136 7.59 6.42 21.13
CA LYS A 136 6.76 5.51 21.93
C LYS A 136 5.80 6.29 22.86
N GLU A 137 6.22 7.42 23.40
CA GLU A 137 5.41 8.25 24.29
C GLU A 137 4.20 8.85 23.55
N ASP A 138 4.42 9.34 22.33
CA ASP A 138 3.39 9.85 21.43
C ASP A 138 2.41 8.74 21.05
N GLU A 139 2.89 7.52 20.78
CA GLU A 139 2.03 6.37 20.49
C GLU A 139 1.10 6.03 21.66
N ILE A 140 1.64 5.98 22.88
CA ILE A 140 0.84 5.71 24.09
C ILE A 140 -0.19 6.83 24.30
N ARG A 141 0.19 8.09 24.09
CA ARG A 141 -0.72 9.25 24.20
C ARG A 141 -1.85 9.15 23.18
N PHE A 142 -1.53 8.81 21.93
CA PHE A 142 -2.51 8.61 20.86
C PHE A 142 -3.54 7.53 21.24
N VAL A 143 -3.08 6.37 21.74
CA VAL A 143 -3.98 5.28 22.16
C VAL A 143 -4.91 5.72 23.28
N LYS A 144 -4.42 6.43 24.30
CA LYS A 144 -5.25 6.92 25.40
C LYS A 144 -6.32 7.90 24.91
N ASN A 145 -5.94 8.89 24.11
CA ASN A 145 -6.88 9.86 23.54
C ASN A 145 -7.97 9.17 22.70
N TYR A 146 -7.56 8.20 21.87
CA TYR A 146 -8.49 7.44 21.03
C TYR A 146 -9.52 6.63 21.85
N LEU A 147 -9.13 6.11 23.01
CA LEU A 147 -10.05 5.41 23.91
C LEU A 147 -11.04 6.37 24.57
N GLU A 148 -10.57 7.53 25.06
CA GLU A 148 -11.43 8.54 25.66
C GLU A 148 -12.46 9.11 24.68
N GLU A 149 -12.08 9.33 23.42
CA GLU A 149 -13.01 9.76 22.37
C GLU A 149 -14.08 8.71 22.06
N ARG A 150 -13.73 7.42 22.20
CA ARG A 150 -14.65 6.33 21.94
C ARG A 150 -15.63 6.11 23.10
N ASP A 151 -15.18 6.23 24.34
CA ASP A 151 -16.04 6.08 25.53
C ASP A 151 -17.04 7.24 25.70
N LYS A 152 -16.78 8.39 25.04
CA LYS A 152 -17.68 9.55 25.00
C LYS A 152 -18.77 9.46 23.92
N ARG A 153 -18.71 8.49 23.01
CA ARG A 153 -19.69 8.28 21.92
C ARG A 153 -20.64 7.13 22.24
#